data_AF-A0A1V5L946-F1
#
_entry.id   AF-A0A1V5L946-F1
#
_cell.length_a   1.000
_cell.length_b   1.000
_cell.length_c   1.000
_cell.angle_alpha   90.00
_cell.angle_beta   90.00
_cell.angle_gamma   90.00
#
_symmetry.space_group_name_H-M   'P 1'
#
loop_
_entity.id
_entity.type
_entity.pdbx_description
1 polymer ?
#
loop_
_entity_poly.entity_id
_entity_poly.type
_entity_poly.pdbx_seq_one_letter_code
_entity_poly.pdbx_strand_id
1 'polypeptide(L)'
;MLAKCKYKIKIPSKFCLNVGIAGVLVMYDRMISMKTFATRPVKVGGPTEPLKKHVQGSPLDLMKKYKKTPPLFEVEIANKS
;
A
#
# COMPACT_ATOMS: atom_id res chain seq x y z
N MET A 1 -20.33 16.83 0.26
CA MET A 1 -19.31 15.90 0.83
C MET A 1 -19.15 14.62 0.01
N LEU A 2 -20.24 13.93 -0.34
CA LEU A 2 -20.19 12.63 -1.05
C LEU A 2 -19.53 12.65 -2.45
N ALA A 3 -19.65 13.75 -3.19
CA ALA A 3 -19.07 13.89 -4.53
C ALA A 3 -17.52 13.83 -4.56
N LYS A 4 -16.85 14.02 -3.40
CA LYS A 4 -15.39 13.95 -3.27
C LYS A 4 -14.89 12.60 -2.74
N CYS A 5 -15.79 11.68 -2.39
CA CYS A 5 -15.42 10.39 -1.80
C CYS A 5 -15.11 9.35 -2.87
N LYS A 6 -13.95 8.69 -2.79
CA LYS A 6 -13.57 7.60 -3.72
C LYS A 6 -14.37 6.32 -3.52
N TYR A 7 -14.76 6.03 -2.28
CA TYR A 7 -15.50 4.82 -1.90
C TYR A 7 -16.67 5.16 -0.98
N LYS A 8 -17.75 4.39 -1.11
CA LYS A 8 -18.93 4.45 -0.24
C LYS A 8 -19.12 3.08 0.42
N ILE A 9 -18.87 3.00 1.72
CA ILE A 9 -18.98 1.77 2.50
C ILE A 9 -20.42 1.71 3.05
N LYS A 10 -21.14 0.62 2.76
CA LYS A 10 -22.49 0.37 3.30
C LYS A 10 -22.40 -0.69 4.38
N ILE A 11 -22.84 -0.35 5.60
CA ILE A 11 -22.98 -1.32 6.69
C ILE A 11 -24.33 -2.01 6.52
N PRO A 12 -24.40 -3.35 6.41
CA PRO A 12 -25.65 -4.06 6.25
C PRO A 12 -26.40 -4.07 7.59
N SER A 13 -27.23 -3.05 7.81
CA SER A 13 -28.12 -2.93 8.95
C SER A 13 -29.52 -2.55 8.50
N LYS A 14 -30.54 -2.96 9.27
CA LYS A 14 -31.94 -2.55 9.01
C LYS A 14 -32.26 -1.14 9.51
N PHE A 15 -31.37 -0.56 10.31
CA PHE A 15 -31.52 0.76 10.94
C PHE A 15 -30.22 1.55 10.87
N CYS A 16 -30.30 2.87 11.04
CA CYS A 16 -29.14 3.76 11.05
C CYS A 16 -28.35 3.60 12.35
N LEU A 17 -27.03 3.47 12.24
CA LEU A 17 -26.13 3.39 13.39
C LEU A 17 -25.66 4.77 13.81
N ASN A 18 -25.34 4.93 15.09
CA ASN A 18 -24.61 6.09 15.59
C ASN A 18 -23.24 6.19 14.89
N VAL A 19 -22.74 7.42 14.66
CA VAL A 19 -21.41 7.69 14.11
C VAL A 19 -20.29 7.00 14.91
N GLY A 20 -20.42 6.90 16.23
CA GLY A 20 -19.44 6.19 17.07
C GLY A 20 -19.34 4.70 16.72
N ILE A 21 -20.49 4.04 16.60
CA ILE A 21 -20.58 2.61 16.25
C ILE A 21 -20.09 2.39 14.80
N ALA A 22 -20.51 3.26 13.87
CA ALA A 22 -20.04 3.22 12.49
C ALA A 22 -18.51 3.41 12.40
N GLY A 23 -17.96 4.31 13.21
CA GLY A 23 -16.51 4.53 13.32
C GLY A 23 -15.77 3.29 13.81
N VAL A 24 -16.24 2.67 14.91
CA VAL A 24 -15.63 1.44 15.46
C VAL A 24 -15.66 0.30 14.43
N LEU A 25 -16.78 0.08 13.74
CA LEU A 25 -16.90 -0.96 12.71
C LEU A 25 -15.94 -0.73 11.55
N VAL A 26 -15.87 0.50 11.01
CA VAL A 26 -14.97 0.84 9.91
C VAL A 26 -13.51 0.69 10.32
N MET A 27 -13.14 1.13 11.52
CA MET A 27 -11.78 0.96 12.03
C MET A 27 -11.43 -0.50 12.25
N TYR A 28 -12.37 -1.31 12.77
CA TYR A 28 -12.17 -2.73 13.01
C TYR A 28 -11.98 -3.50 11.70
N ASP A 29 -12.81 -3.23 10.70
CA ASP A 29 -12.71 -3.82 9.36
C ASP A 29 -11.39 -3.43 8.68
N ARG A 30 -11.01 -2.15 8.75
CA ARG A 30 -9.73 -1.65 8.24
C ARG A 30 -8.55 -2.33 8.95
N MET A 31 -8.64 -2.51 10.26
CA MET A 31 -7.62 -3.19 11.05
C MET A 31 -7.48 -4.66 10.62
N ILE A 32 -8.57 -5.39 10.37
CA ILE A 32 -8.52 -6.79 9.90
C ILE A 32 -7.94 -6.86 8.47
N SER A 33 -8.42 -6.01 7.58
CA SER A 33 -8.07 -6.08 6.16
C SER A 33 -6.62 -5.67 5.88
N MET A 34 -6.06 -4.74 6.68
CA MET A 34 -4.66 -4.28 6.53
C MET A 34 -3.70 -5.01 7.48
N LYS A 35 -4.18 -5.99 8.26
CA LYS A 35 -3.37 -6.65 9.28
C LYS A 35 -2.35 -7.60 8.63
N THR A 36 -1.08 -7.27 8.83
CA THR A 36 0.05 -8.21 8.82
C THR A 36 0.57 -8.35 10.25
N PHE A 37 -0.34 -8.49 11.23
CA PHE A 37 0.03 -8.75 12.61
C PHE A 37 -0.11 -10.25 12.90
N ALA A 38 0.84 -10.81 13.65
CA ALA A 38 0.80 -12.20 14.04
C ALA A 38 -0.44 -12.39 14.91
N THR A 39 -1.09 -13.54 14.77
CA THR A 39 -2.23 -13.88 15.62
C THR A 39 -1.81 -13.76 17.07
N ARG A 40 -2.56 -13.00 17.87
CA ARG A 40 -2.31 -12.92 19.31
C ARG A 40 -2.41 -14.34 19.90
N PRO A 41 -1.46 -14.79 20.72
CA PRO A 41 -1.52 -16.12 21.31
C PRO A 41 -2.73 -16.21 22.26
N VAL A 42 -3.70 -17.05 21.93
CA VAL A 42 -4.95 -17.24 22.71
C VAL A 42 -4.77 -18.29 23.83
N LYS A 43 -3.71 -19.11 23.74
CA LYS A 43 -3.33 -20.14 24.71
C LYS A 43 -1.83 -20.12 24.95
N VAL A 44 -1.36 -20.62 26.10
CA VAL A 44 0.05 -20.92 26.34
C VAL A 44 0.54 -21.88 25.25
N GLY A 45 1.60 -21.51 24.53
CA GLY A 45 2.07 -22.24 23.33
C GLY A 45 1.24 -22.01 22.06
N GLY A 46 0.50 -20.89 21.97
CA GLY A 46 -0.27 -20.51 20.78
C GLY A 46 0.58 -20.31 19.51
N PRO A 47 -0.05 -20.22 18.33
CA PRO A 47 0.63 -20.30 17.04
C PRO A 47 1.76 -19.27 16.92
N THR A 48 2.97 -19.77 16.68
CA THR A 48 4.23 -19.01 16.56
C THR A 48 4.53 -18.60 15.12
N GLU A 49 3.54 -18.71 14.22
CA GLU A 49 3.75 -18.48 12.79
C GLU A 49 4.35 -17.08 12.59
N PRO A 50 5.59 -16.99 12.08
CA PRO A 50 6.25 -15.73 11.92
C PRO A 50 5.51 -14.90 10.88
N LEU A 51 5.41 -13.60 11.14
CA LEU A 51 4.89 -12.65 10.17
C LEU A 51 5.52 -12.87 8.81
N LYS A 52 4.70 -12.87 7.75
CA LYS A 52 5.24 -12.89 6.39
C LYS A 52 6.25 -11.76 6.27
N LYS A 53 7.51 -12.11 5.97
CA LYS A 53 8.60 -11.14 5.89
C LYS A 53 8.19 -10.03 4.92
N HIS A 54 8.33 -8.78 5.34
CA HIS A 54 8.13 -7.64 4.45
C HIS A 54 9.07 -7.80 3.24
N VAL A 55 8.51 -7.93 2.04
CA VAL A 55 9.27 -7.97 0.79
C VAL A 55 9.26 -6.56 0.22
N GLN A 56 10.37 -5.84 0.36
CA GLN A 56 10.55 -4.57 -0.32
C GLN A 56 10.66 -4.84 -1.83
N GLY A 57 9.78 -4.20 -2.61
CA GLY A 57 9.86 -4.29 -4.07
C GLY A 57 11.21 -3.79 -4.57
N SER A 58 11.69 -4.37 -5.67
CA SER A 58 12.93 -3.92 -6.30
C SER A 58 12.80 -2.45 -6.72
N PRO A 59 13.87 -1.63 -6.62
CA PRO A 59 13.85 -0.27 -7.12
C PRO A 59 13.41 -0.24 -8.58
N LEU A 60 12.37 0.53 -8.89
CA LEU A 60 11.97 0.76 -10.27
C LEU A 60 12.93 1.79 -10.88
N ASP A 61 13.79 1.37 -11.81
CA ASP A 61 14.59 2.29 -12.64
C ASP A 61 13.68 2.92 -13.71
N LEU A 62 12.83 3.85 -13.28
CA LEU A 62 11.90 4.58 -14.15
C LEU A 62 12.65 5.40 -15.22
N MET A 63 13.93 5.72 -14.98
CA MET A 63 14.80 6.46 -15.90
C MET A 63 15.43 5.60 -16.99
N LYS A 64 15.33 4.27 -16.91
CA LYS A 64 15.90 3.36 -17.92
C LYS A 64 15.41 3.65 -19.34
N LYS A 65 14.15 4.10 -19.48
CA LYS A 65 13.56 4.51 -20.76
C LYS A 65 14.18 5.80 -21.33
N TYR A 66 14.72 6.66 -20.47
CA TYR A 66 15.24 7.98 -20.82
C TYR A 66 16.77 8.04 -20.89
N LYS A 67 17.47 6.95 -20.54
CA LYS A 67 18.90 6.75 -20.85
C LYS A 67 19.06 6.53 -22.35
N LYS A 68 18.94 7.58 -23.15
CA LYS A 68 19.47 7.60 -24.52
C LYS A 68 20.98 7.80 -24.43
N THR A 69 21.75 7.07 -25.24
CA THR A 69 23.15 7.46 -25.47
C THR A 69 23.17 8.82 -26.17
N PRO A 70 24.07 9.74 -25.78
CA PRO A 70 24.16 11.04 -26.42
C PRO A 70 24.37 10.86 -27.92
N PRO A 71 23.76 11.72 -28.77
CA PRO A 71 23.99 11.65 -30.20
C PRO A 71 25.50 11.83 -30.45
N LEU A 72 26.10 10.88 -31.17
CA LEU A 72 27.55 10.79 -31.40
C LEU A 72 28.18 12.08 -31.95
N PHE A 73 27.36 12.93 -32.58
CA PHE A 73 27.74 14.23 -33.12
C PHE A 73 28.31 15.20 -32.06
N GLU A 74 27.75 15.21 -30.84
CA GLU A 74 28.27 16.07 -29.75
C GLU A 74 29.64 15.56 -29.25
N VAL A 75 29.87 14.24 -29.32
CA VAL A 75 31.13 13.60 -28.89
C VAL A 75 32.23 13.80 -29.95
N GLU A 76 31.88 13.81 -31.23
CA GLU A 76 32.81 14.14 -32.33
C GLU A 76 33.30 15.60 -32.26
N ILE A 77 32.45 16.55 -31.84
CA ILE A 77 32.84 17.95 -31.64
C ILE A 77 33.79 18.11 -30.44
N ALA A 78 33.54 17.38 -29.34
CA ALA A 78 34.37 17.42 -28.14
C ALA A 78 35.76 16.81 -28.34
N ASN A 79 35.88 15.73 -29.14
CA ASN A 79 37.16 15.09 -29.43
C ASN A 79 37.99 15.80 -30.53
N LYS A 80 37.39 16.79 -31.21
CA LYS A 80 38.05 17.59 -32.25
C LYS A 80 38.56 18.94 -31.73
N SER A 81 38.37 19.21 -30.44
CA SER A 81 38.91 20.38 -29.72
C SER A 81 40.22 20.05 -29.02
#